data_AF-A0A090RMU3-F1
#
_entry.id   AF-A0A090RMU3-F1
#
_cell.length_a   1.000
_cell.length_b   1.000
_cell.length_c   1.000
_cell.angle_alpha   90.00
_cell.angle_beta   90.00
_cell.angle_gamma   90.00
#
_symmetry.space_group_name_H-M   'P 1'
#
loop_
_entity.id
_entity.type
_entity.pdbx_description
1 polymer ?
#
loop_
_entity_poly.entity_id
_entity_poly.type
_entity_poly.pdbx_seq_one_letter_code
_entity_poly.pdbx_strand_id
1 'polypeptide(L)'
;MEKSLEDLLDSFHIEVGKSQVEALINELPENEQATTAALESLGAAFQAHYDDKALTMIELASELAPDNQYVVSTAYIFKLSEIYLRPTKETSERVKRLNASTGPQFQHLQETQPLTARTLEAMSMMAMSQDNPLEAKQYLVDIPYDRRSIMFYILSAKIAESTGNSAAAEEFYYHAILEASSVQVLGLSEALFFNSDLSDIRNKITNNLSISESN
;
A
#
# COMPACT_ATOMS: atom_id res chain seq x y z
N MET A 1 -4.21 -4.88 25.09
CA MET A 1 -4.50 -3.96 23.97
C MET A 1 -5.96 -4.08 23.54
N GLU A 2 -6.49 -5.30 23.36
CA GLU A 2 -7.90 -5.59 23.03
C GLU A 2 -8.92 -4.76 23.82
N LYS A 3 -8.80 -4.73 25.16
CA LYS A 3 -9.76 -4.01 26.02
C LYS A 3 -9.84 -2.51 25.74
N SER A 4 -8.71 -1.86 25.40
CA SER A 4 -8.68 -0.42 25.13
C SER A 4 -9.23 -0.06 23.75
N LEU A 5 -9.19 -1.00 22.80
CA LEU A 5 -9.79 -0.84 21.49
C LEU A 5 -11.28 -1.09 21.55
N GLU A 6 -11.71 -2.13 22.25
CA GLU A 6 -13.12 -2.44 22.45
C GLU A 6 -13.83 -1.26 23.11
N ASP A 7 -13.23 -0.72 24.17
CA ASP A 7 -13.70 0.51 24.84
C ASP A 7 -13.74 1.72 23.88
N LEU A 8 -12.78 1.83 22.95
CA LEU A 8 -12.74 2.91 21.95
C LEU A 8 -13.85 2.75 20.90
N LEU A 9 -13.99 1.56 20.30
CA LEU A 9 -15.00 1.27 19.29
C LEU A 9 -16.42 1.39 19.86
N ASP A 10 -16.61 0.95 21.11
CA ASP A 10 -17.85 1.10 21.86
C ASP A 10 -18.16 2.58 22.14
N SER A 11 -17.14 3.38 22.50
CA SER A 11 -17.34 4.83 22.72
C SER A 11 -17.79 5.58 21.46
N PHE A 12 -17.37 5.13 20.28
CA PHE A 12 -17.80 5.68 18.99
C PHE A 12 -19.09 5.04 18.45
N HIS A 13 -19.74 4.13 19.21
CA HIS A 13 -20.93 3.38 18.79
C HIS A 13 -20.73 2.63 17.46
N ILE A 14 -19.51 2.18 17.19
CA ILE A 14 -19.18 1.41 15.98
C ILE A 14 -19.50 -0.06 16.24
N GLU A 15 -20.74 -0.46 15.93
CA GLU A 15 -21.18 -1.86 15.99
C GLU A 15 -20.80 -2.65 14.73
N VAL A 16 -20.72 -1.99 13.58
CA VAL A 16 -20.38 -2.58 12.28
C VAL A 16 -18.87 -2.52 12.07
N GLY A 17 -18.26 -3.65 11.70
CA GLY A 17 -16.84 -3.72 11.35
C GLY A 17 -15.91 -4.06 12.51
N LYS A 18 -16.41 -4.38 13.71
CA LYS A 18 -15.55 -4.86 14.83
C LYS A 18 -14.63 -6.02 14.42
N SER A 19 -15.17 -7.01 13.70
CA SER A 19 -14.38 -8.13 13.19
C SER A 19 -13.35 -7.73 12.13
N GLN A 20 -13.60 -6.65 11.38
CA GLN A 20 -12.64 -6.11 10.41
C GLN A 20 -11.54 -5.34 11.12
N VAL A 21 -11.89 -4.53 12.13
CA VAL A 21 -10.91 -3.82 12.96
C VAL A 21 -10.05 -4.81 13.76
N GLU A 22 -10.67 -5.85 14.32
CA GLU A 22 -9.97 -6.95 14.99
C GLU A 22 -9.03 -7.66 14.02
N ALA A 23 -9.48 -7.99 12.81
CA ALA A 23 -8.63 -8.61 11.79
C ALA A 23 -7.43 -7.73 11.42
N LEU A 24 -7.59 -6.40 11.35
CA LEU A 24 -6.48 -5.46 11.08
C LEU A 24 -5.50 -5.37 12.26
N ILE A 25 -6.01 -5.38 13.49
CA ILE A 25 -5.18 -5.28 14.69
C ILE A 25 -4.41 -6.57 14.93
N ASN A 26 -5.00 -7.71 14.58
CA ASN A 26 -4.32 -9.01 14.61
C ASN A 26 -3.17 -9.11 13.60
N GLU A 27 -3.04 -8.17 12.65
CA GLU A 27 -1.85 -8.08 11.79
C GLU A 27 -0.69 -7.34 12.43
N LEU A 28 -0.92 -6.54 13.49
CA LEU A 28 0.15 -5.83 14.18
C LEU A 28 1.07 -6.81 14.92
N PRO A 29 2.36 -6.48 15.07
CA PRO A 29 3.32 -7.36 15.73
C PRO A 29 3.05 -7.46 17.24
N GLU A 30 3.18 -8.67 17.80
CA GLU A 30 3.03 -8.87 19.25
C GLU A 30 4.06 -8.08 20.09
N ASN A 31 5.23 -7.79 19.50
CA ASN A 31 6.25 -6.95 20.12
C ASN A 31 5.74 -5.51 20.26
N GLU A 32 5.62 -5.03 21.50
CA GLU A 32 5.09 -3.69 21.83
C GLU A 32 5.89 -2.55 21.18
N GLN A 33 7.22 -2.66 21.12
CA GLN A 33 8.06 -1.66 20.47
C GLN A 33 7.87 -1.66 18.96
N ALA A 34 7.75 -2.85 18.35
CA ALA A 34 7.46 -2.97 16.93
C ALA A 34 6.07 -2.40 16.60
N THR A 35 5.06 -2.66 17.44
CA THR A 35 3.71 -2.09 17.27
C THR A 35 3.73 -0.58 17.39
N THR A 36 4.43 -0.03 18.40
CA THR A 36 4.57 1.42 18.57
C THR A 36 5.22 2.04 17.35
N ALA A 37 6.33 1.47 16.87
CA ALA A 37 7.02 1.95 15.68
C ALA A 37 6.14 1.84 14.41
N ALA A 38 5.39 0.75 14.24
CA ALA A 38 4.46 0.58 13.11
C ALA A 38 3.33 1.64 13.12
N LEU A 39 2.76 1.92 14.30
CA LEU A 39 1.72 2.94 14.44
C LEU A 39 2.28 4.36 14.27
N GLU A 40 3.48 4.65 14.79
CA GLU A 40 4.17 5.92 14.55
C GLU A 40 4.48 6.13 13.07
N SER A 41 4.87 5.07 12.36
CA SER A 41 5.05 5.11 10.91
C SER A 41 3.77 5.47 10.18
N LEU A 42 2.66 4.80 10.52
CA LEU A 42 1.35 5.07 9.92
C LEU A 42 0.92 6.52 10.16
N GLY A 43 1.04 7.01 11.40
CA GLY A 43 0.72 8.39 11.75
C GLY A 43 1.58 9.41 11.00
N ALA A 44 2.87 9.11 10.80
CA ALA A 44 3.79 9.94 10.03
C ALA A 44 3.46 9.94 8.51
N ALA A 45 3.02 8.82 7.95
CA ALA A 45 2.69 8.69 6.53
C ALA A 45 1.51 9.59 6.09
N PHE A 46 0.63 9.97 7.01
CA PHE A 46 -0.47 10.91 6.75
C PHE A 46 -0.11 12.38 6.96
N GLN A 47 1.10 12.68 7.43
CA GLN A 47 1.55 14.06 7.66
C GLN A 47 2.50 14.51 6.57
N ALA A 48 2.17 15.64 5.93
CA ALA A 48 3.05 16.25 4.95
C ALA A 48 4.45 16.49 5.58
N HIS A 49 5.51 16.12 4.84
CA HIS A 49 6.92 16.28 5.22
C HIS A 49 7.49 15.29 6.25
N TYR A 50 6.77 14.22 6.58
CA TYR A 50 7.25 13.18 7.52
C TYR A 50 7.57 11.84 6.85
N ASP A 51 7.74 11.80 5.52
CA ASP A 51 8.08 10.58 4.75
C ASP A 51 9.27 9.82 5.34
N ASP A 52 10.35 10.54 5.69
CA ASP A 52 11.57 9.93 6.22
C ASP A 52 11.33 9.33 7.63
N LYS A 53 10.47 9.96 8.44
CA LYS A 53 10.06 9.39 9.74
C LYS A 53 9.21 8.14 9.53
N ALA A 54 8.25 8.19 8.61
CA ALA A 54 7.40 7.05 8.29
C ALA A 54 8.25 5.84 7.88
N LEU A 55 9.23 6.05 6.99
CA LEU A 55 10.15 5.02 6.53
C LEU A 55 11.03 4.49 7.68
N THR A 56 11.67 5.37 8.45
CA THR A 56 12.54 4.97 9.57
C THR A 56 11.79 4.13 10.60
N MET A 57 10.56 4.50 10.93
CA MET A 57 9.77 3.81 11.95
C MET A 57 9.27 2.44 11.47
N ILE A 58 8.86 2.29 10.20
CA ILE A 58 8.45 0.97 9.71
C ILE A 58 9.64 0.03 9.51
N GLU A 59 10.82 0.56 9.18
CA GLU A 59 12.07 -0.20 9.15
C GLU A 59 12.41 -0.76 10.53
N LEU A 60 12.38 0.09 11.56
CA LEU A 60 12.57 -0.33 12.94
C LEU A 60 11.55 -1.40 13.35
N ALA A 61 10.28 -1.23 13.00
CA ALA A 61 9.24 -2.22 13.29
C ALA A 61 9.54 -3.57 12.61
N SER A 62 9.98 -3.55 11.36
CA SER A 62 10.36 -4.75 10.60
C SER A 62 11.61 -5.44 11.14
N GLU A 63 12.56 -4.70 11.72
CA GLU A 63 13.74 -5.27 12.37
C GLU A 63 13.39 -5.94 13.71
N LEU A 64 12.45 -5.34 14.46
CA LEU A 64 12.00 -5.84 15.76
C LEU A 64 11.04 -7.04 15.65
N ALA A 65 10.33 -7.17 14.52
CA ALA A 65 9.38 -8.25 14.25
C ALA A 65 9.52 -8.79 12.81
N PRO A 66 10.64 -9.47 12.49
CA PRO A 66 10.96 -9.89 11.12
C PRO A 66 10.03 -10.96 10.55
N ASP A 67 9.28 -11.68 11.38
CA ASP A 67 8.33 -12.71 10.92
C ASP A 67 6.89 -12.18 10.81
N ASN A 68 6.65 -10.92 11.21
CA ASN A 68 5.33 -10.31 11.11
C ASN A 68 5.09 -9.77 9.68
N GLN A 69 4.09 -10.33 9.01
CA GLN A 69 3.75 -9.99 7.63
C GLN A 69 3.50 -8.50 7.41
N TYR A 70 2.78 -7.84 8.32
CA TYR A 70 2.37 -6.45 8.14
C TYR A 70 3.55 -5.49 8.08
N VAL A 71 4.47 -5.57 9.05
CA VAL A 71 5.61 -4.65 9.13
C VAL A 71 6.60 -4.88 8.00
N VAL A 72 6.87 -6.14 7.65
CA VAL A 72 7.77 -6.51 6.54
C VAL A 72 7.21 -6.01 5.21
N SER A 73 5.94 -6.29 4.96
CA SER A 73 5.28 -5.92 3.69
C SER A 73 5.16 -4.40 3.57
N THR A 74 4.78 -3.71 4.65
CA THR A 74 4.66 -2.25 4.65
C THR A 74 6.02 -1.56 4.49
N ALA A 75 7.07 -2.07 5.15
CA ALA A 75 8.43 -1.56 4.96
C ALA A 75 8.88 -1.70 3.49
N TYR A 76 8.63 -2.85 2.87
CA TYR A 76 8.94 -3.06 1.45
C TYR A 76 8.16 -2.09 0.54
N ILE A 77 6.85 -1.96 0.75
CA ILE A 77 5.99 -1.05 -0.02
C ILE A 77 6.49 0.40 0.08
N PHE A 78 6.84 0.86 1.30
CA PHE A 78 7.33 2.21 1.53
C PHE A 78 8.68 2.45 0.86
N LYS A 79 9.63 1.52 1.04
CA LYS A 79 10.96 1.58 0.39
C LYS A 79 10.85 1.62 -1.13
N LEU A 80 10.06 0.74 -1.71
CA LEU A 80 9.92 0.69 -3.16
C LEU A 80 9.23 1.95 -3.70
N SER A 81 8.20 2.44 -3.02
CA SER A 81 7.52 3.69 -3.37
C SER A 81 8.48 4.88 -3.30
N GLU A 82 9.32 4.97 -2.27
CA GLU A 82 10.35 6.03 -2.15
C GLU A 82 11.33 5.99 -3.32
N ILE A 83 11.80 4.80 -3.72
CA ILE A 83 12.73 4.64 -4.84
C ILE A 83 12.12 5.18 -6.14
N TYR A 84 10.84 4.91 -6.40
CA TYR A 84 10.15 5.38 -7.61
C TYR A 84 9.75 6.86 -7.55
N LEU A 85 9.38 7.37 -6.37
CA LEU A 85 9.03 8.78 -6.18
C LEU A 85 10.25 9.71 -6.28
N ARG A 86 11.45 9.20 -5.95
CA ARG A 86 12.71 9.94 -5.98
C ARG A 86 13.73 9.25 -6.90
N PRO A 87 13.45 9.17 -8.22
CA PRO A 87 14.28 8.38 -9.13
C PRO A 87 15.65 9.04 -9.33
N THR A 88 16.68 8.21 -9.29
CA THR A 88 18.07 8.58 -9.61
C THR A 88 18.59 7.73 -10.78
N LYS A 89 19.83 7.96 -11.22
CA LYS A 89 20.50 7.09 -12.20
C LYS A 89 20.66 5.64 -11.71
N GLU A 90 20.56 5.41 -10.39
CA GLU A 90 20.72 4.09 -9.77
C GLU A 90 19.39 3.41 -9.43
N THR A 91 18.24 3.99 -9.81
CA THR A 91 16.89 3.48 -9.45
C THR A 91 16.76 1.99 -9.70
N SER A 92 17.08 1.50 -10.90
CA SER A 92 16.98 0.07 -11.25
C SER A 92 17.83 -0.81 -10.33
N GLU A 93 19.03 -0.36 -9.98
CA GLU A 93 19.93 -1.11 -9.10
C GLU A 93 19.43 -1.09 -7.64
N ARG A 94 18.89 0.04 -7.17
CA ARG A 94 18.24 0.15 -5.85
C ARG A 94 17.06 -0.82 -5.73
N VAL A 95 16.20 -0.88 -6.75
CA VAL A 95 15.09 -1.84 -6.82
C VAL A 95 15.61 -3.28 -6.78
N LYS A 96 16.61 -3.63 -7.60
CA LYS A 96 17.19 -4.98 -7.61
C LYS A 96 17.73 -5.38 -6.25
N ARG A 97 18.46 -4.49 -5.57
CA ARG A 97 18.98 -4.76 -4.21
C ARG A 97 17.86 -4.96 -3.20
N LEU A 98 16.83 -4.11 -3.23
CA LEU A 98 15.66 -4.25 -2.34
C LEU A 98 14.92 -5.58 -2.57
N ASN A 99 14.76 -5.98 -3.84
CA ASN A 99 14.13 -7.24 -4.18
C ASN A 99 14.98 -8.44 -3.75
N ALA A 100 16.30 -8.37 -3.96
CA ALA A 100 17.22 -9.42 -3.54
C ALA A 100 17.25 -9.59 -2.01
N SER A 101 17.15 -8.51 -1.24
CA SER A 101 17.13 -8.58 0.23
C SER A 101 15.79 -9.09 0.78
N THR A 102 14.67 -8.74 0.14
CA THR A 102 13.31 -9.00 0.68
C THR A 102 12.70 -10.28 0.12
N GLY A 103 13.06 -10.67 -1.11
CA GLY A 103 12.51 -11.85 -1.79
C GLY A 103 12.57 -13.15 -0.96
N PRO A 104 13.72 -13.49 -0.34
CA PRO A 104 13.80 -14.66 0.54
C PRO A 104 12.82 -14.63 1.71
N GLN A 105 12.53 -13.45 2.26
CA GLN A 105 11.59 -13.27 3.36
C GLN A 105 10.15 -13.48 2.88
N PHE A 106 9.76 -12.94 1.72
CA PHE A 106 8.44 -13.22 1.15
C PHE A 106 8.25 -14.68 0.79
N GLN A 107 9.28 -15.34 0.25
CA GLN A 107 9.24 -16.78 0.02
C GLN A 107 9.02 -17.54 1.34
N HIS A 108 9.75 -17.20 2.39
CA HIS A 108 9.58 -17.82 3.70
C HIS A 108 8.16 -17.62 4.26
N LEU A 109 7.60 -16.42 4.16
CA LEU A 109 6.24 -16.13 4.63
C LEU A 109 5.20 -16.93 3.84
N GLN A 110 5.36 -17.06 2.52
CA GLN A 110 4.47 -17.86 1.66
C GLN A 110 4.51 -19.36 2.01
N GLU A 111 5.67 -19.88 2.42
CA GLU A 111 5.85 -21.29 2.77
C GLU A 111 5.35 -21.64 4.18
N THR A 112 5.26 -20.66 5.08
CA THR A 112 5.01 -20.90 6.52
C THR A 112 3.61 -20.55 6.99
N GLN A 113 2.88 -19.70 6.27
CA GLN A 113 1.59 -19.21 6.72
C GLN A 113 0.72 -18.66 5.57
N PRO A 114 -0.61 -18.58 5.75
CA PRO A 114 -1.48 -17.86 4.82
C PRO A 114 -1.05 -16.39 4.69
N LEU A 115 -1.01 -15.91 3.46
CA LEU A 115 -0.62 -14.53 3.16
C LEU A 115 -1.75 -13.55 3.47
N THR A 116 -1.40 -12.43 4.09
CA THR A 116 -2.32 -11.30 4.30
C THR A 116 -2.49 -10.50 3.01
N ALA A 117 -3.57 -9.72 2.92
CA ALA A 117 -3.79 -8.81 1.80
C ALA A 117 -2.61 -7.84 1.60
N ARG A 118 -2.01 -7.37 2.70
CA ARG A 118 -0.85 -6.46 2.66
C ARG A 118 0.39 -7.13 2.08
N THR A 119 0.62 -8.41 2.38
CA THR A 119 1.73 -9.18 1.81
C THR A 119 1.50 -9.48 0.34
N LEU A 120 0.27 -9.81 -0.05
CA LEU A 120 -0.09 -10.00 -1.46
C LEU A 120 0.13 -8.72 -2.28
N GLU A 121 -0.22 -7.55 -1.75
CA GLU A 121 0.11 -6.25 -2.37
C GLU A 121 1.63 -6.06 -2.53
N ALA A 122 2.41 -6.34 -1.49
CA ALA A 122 3.87 -6.20 -1.53
C ALA A 122 4.53 -7.16 -2.53
N MET A 123 4.06 -8.40 -2.61
CA MET A 123 4.52 -9.39 -3.59
C MET A 123 4.11 -8.99 -5.01
N SER A 124 2.90 -8.43 -5.20
CA SER A 124 2.49 -7.83 -6.46
C SER A 124 3.39 -6.67 -6.88
N MET A 125 3.80 -5.81 -5.94
CA MET A 125 4.76 -4.73 -6.22
C MET A 125 6.13 -5.27 -6.64
N MET A 126 6.60 -6.34 -5.99
CA MET A 126 7.86 -6.99 -6.35
C MET A 126 7.81 -7.55 -7.78
N ALA A 127 6.76 -8.29 -8.12
CA ALA A 127 6.57 -8.83 -9.46
C ALA A 127 6.47 -7.72 -10.53
N MET A 128 5.73 -6.64 -10.26
CA MET A 128 5.68 -5.48 -11.17
C MET A 128 7.05 -4.82 -11.37
N SER A 129 7.85 -4.70 -10.31
CA SER A 129 9.20 -4.12 -10.39
C SER A 129 10.21 -4.99 -11.15
N GLN A 130 9.85 -6.24 -11.44
CA GLN A 130 10.60 -7.21 -12.22
C GLN A 130 10.00 -7.40 -13.63
N ASP A 131 9.13 -6.49 -14.06
CA ASP A 131 8.43 -6.54 -15.35
C ASP A 131 7.56 -7.82 -15.52
N ASN A 132 7.00 -8.36 -14.44
CA ASN A 132 6.13 -9.53 -14.45
C ASN A 132 4.66 -9.20 -14.04
N PRO A 133 3.89 -8.51 -14.90
CA PRO A 133 2.52 -8.09 -14.57
C PRO A 133 1.53 -9.25 -14.44
N LEU A 134 1.81 -10.39 -15.08
CA LEU A 134 0.95 -11.57 -14.97
C LEU A 134 1.05 -12.20 -13.58
N GLU A 135 2.27 -12.35 -13.05
CA GLU A 135 2.49 -12.81 -11.68
C GLU A 135 1.94 -11.81 -10.67
N ALA A 136 2.18 -10.51 -10.88
CA ALA A 136 1.62 -9.46 -10.02
C ALA A 136 0.10 -9.57 -9.89
N LYS A 137 -0.59 -9.79 -11.02
CA LYS A 137 -2.04 -10.00 -11.03
C LYS A 137 -2.48 -11.19 -10.20
N GLN A 138 -1.73 -12.29 -10.20
CA GLN A 138 -2.09 -13.49 -9.46
C GLN A 138 -2.19 -13.21 -7.95
N TYR A 139 -1.26 -12.43 -7.39
CA TYR A 139 -1.32 -12.06 -5.98
C TYR A 139 -2.56 -11.22 -5.63
N LEU A 140 -3.01 -10.33 -6.52
CA LEU A 140 -4.16 -9.46 -6.23
C LEU A 140 -5.50 -10.18 -6.34
N VAL A 141 -5.61 -11.27 -7.11
CA VAL A 141 -6.87 -12.01 -7.29
C VAL A 141 -7.39 -12.57 -5.96
N ASP A 142 -6.49 -12.93 -5.05
CA ASP A 142 -6.81 -13.55 -3.77
C ASP A 142 -7.19 -12.53 -2.69
N ILE A 143 -7.12 -11.21 -2.97
CA ILE A 143 -7.48 -10.17 -2.01
C ILE A 143 -9.01 -9.97 -2.00
N PRO A 144 -9.69 -10.29 -0.88
CA PRO A 144 -11.14 -10.15 -0.79
C PRO A 144 -11.57 -8.67 -0.79
N TYR A 145 -12.80 -8.41 -1.22
CA TYR A 145 -13.29 -7.05 -1.47
C TYR A 145 -13.15 -6.12 -0.26
N ASP A 146 -13.44 -6.62 0.94
CA ASP A 146 -13.38 -5.88 2.20
C ASP A 146 -11.95 -5.65 2.72
N ARG A 147 -10.93 -6.16 2.02
CA ARG A 147 -9.51 -5.99 2.35
C ARG A 147 -8.74 -5.25 1.25
N ARG A 148 -9.43 -4.71 0.23
CA ARG A 148 -8.82 -3.94 -0.86
C ARG A 148 -8.44 -2.55 -0.37
N SER A 149 -7.15 -2.24 -0.40
CA SER A 149 -6.65 -0.92 -0.01
C SER A 149 -6.49 0.01 -1.22
N ILE A 150 -6.10 1.26 -0.95
CA ILE A 150 -5.63 2.20 -1.98
C ILE A 150 -4.56 1.53 -2.87
N MET A 151 -3.62 0.80 -2.27
CA MET A 151 -2.52 0.16 -2.99
C MET A 151 -3.02 -0.95 -3.93
N PHE A 152 -4.00 -1.76 -3.50
CA PHE A 152 -4.67 -2.73 -4.37
C PHE A 152 -5.18 -2.08 -5.66
N TYR A 153 -5.84 -0.93 -5.57
CA TYR A 153 -6.39 -0.22 -6.73
C TYR A 153 -5.28 0.36 -7.62
N ILE A 154 -4.24 0.97 -7.04
CA ILE A 154 -3.08 1.47 -7.80
C ILE A 154 -2.41 0.32 -8.58
N LEU A 155 -2.18 -0.82 -7.92
CA LEU A 155 -1.52 -1.98 -8.55
C LEU A 155 -2.38 -2.58 -9.64
N SER A 156 -3.69 -2.70 -9.41
CA SER A 156 -4.65 -3.18 -10.41
C SER A 156 -4.67 -2.27 -11.64
N ALA A 157 -4.60 -0.95 -11.44
CA ALA A 157 -4.50 0.03 -12.53
C ALA A 157 -3.20 -0.14 -13.33
N LYS A 158 -2.05 -0.25 -12.64
CA LYS A 158 -0.74 -0.45 -13.27
C LYS A 158 -0.66 -1.76 -14.06
N ILE A 159 -1.24 -2.84 -13.54
CA ILE A 159 -1.32 -4.12 -14.25
C ILE A 159 -2.21 -3.96 -15.50
N ALA A 160 -3.37 -3.32 -15.39
CA ALA A 160 -4.25 -3.08 -16.54
C ALA A 160 -3.56 -2.23 -17.62
N GLU A 161 -2.84 -1.17 -17.22
CA GLU A 161 -2.10 -0.30 -18.13
C GLU A 161 -0.97 -1.05 -18.84
N SER A 162 -0.16 -1.82 -18.10
CA SER A 162 0.93 -2.63 -18.68
C SER A 162 0.46 -3.71 -19.67
N THR A 163 -0.82 -4.10 -19.59
CA THR A 163 -1.45 -5.07 -20.49
C THR A 163 -2.27 -4.43 -21.60
N GLY A 164 -2.24 -3.10 -21.72
CA GLY A 164 -2.93 -2.34 -22.78
C GLY A 164 -4.42 -2.12 -22.55
N ASN A 165 -4.93 -2.39 -21.34
CA ASN A 165 -6.33 -2.18 -20.97
C ASN A 165 -6.53 -0.83 -20.27
N SER A 166 -6.44 0.26 -21.04
CA SER A 166 -6.53 1.63 -20.53
C SER A 166 -7.87 1.94 -19.85
N ALA A 167 -8.98 1.36 -20.33
CA ALA A 167 -10.30 1.58 -19.74
C ALA A 167 -10.38 1.01 -18.30
N ALA A 168 -9.91 -0.22 -18.09
CA ALA A 168 -9.85 -0.80 -16.75
C ALA A 168 -8.83 -0.07 -15.87
N ALA A 169 -7.71 0.39 -16.42
CA ALA A 169 -6.73 1.18 -15.67
C ALA A 169 -7.35 2.48 -15.15
N GLU A 170 -8.09 3.21 -16.00
CA GLU A 170 -8.80 4.44 -15.62
C GLU A 170 -9.81 4.18 -14.48
N GLU A 171 -10.63 3.13 -14.58
CA GLU A 171 -11.57 2.75 -13.51
C GLU A 171 -10.86 2.48 -12.18
N PHE A 172 -9.75 1.73 -12.19
CA PHE A 172 -8.99 1.46 -10.98
C PHE A 172 -8.32 2.70 -10.39
N TYR A 173 -7.81 3.61 -11.21
CA TYR A 173 -7.29 4.90 -10.70
C TYR A 173 -8.41 5.74 -10.06
N TYR A 174 -9.63 5.74 -10.62
CA TYR A 174 -10.77 6.38 -9.96
C TYR A 174 -11.09 5.75 -8.60
N HIS A 175 -11.07 4.42 -8.50
CA HIS A 175 -11.27 3.74 -7.22
C HIS A 175 -10.17 4.09 -6.20
N ALA A 176 -8.91 4.19 -6.63
CA ALA A 176 -7.82 4.61 -5.75
C ALA A 176 -8.06 6.03 -5.18
N ILE A 177 -8.59 6.95 -5.98
CA ILE A 177 -8.91 8.31 -5.54
C ILE A 177 -10.08 8.32 -4.56
N LEU A 178 -11.13 7.54 -4.83
CA LEU A 178 -12.28 7.42 -3.93
C LEU A 178 -11.85 6.84 -2.58
N GLU A 179 -11.04 5.78 -2.59
CA GLU A 179 -10.53 5.14 -1.38
C GLU A 179 -9.59 6.09 -0.60
N ALA A 180 -8.74 6.83 -1.29
CA ALA A 180 -7.85 7.82 -0.67
C ALA A 180 -8.55 9.10 -0.23
N SER A 181 -9.79 9.34 -0.71
CA SER A 181 -10.48 10.63 -0.61
C SER A 181 -9.60 11.81 -1.07
N SER A 182 -8.71 11.58 -2.04
CA SER A 182 -7.63 12.51 -2.36
C SER A 182 -7.05 12.25 -3.75
N VAL A 183 -6.96 13.31 -4.58
CA VAL A 183 -6.32 13.24 -5.91
C VAL A 183 -4.80 13.12 -5.84
N GLN A 184 -4.20 13.40 -4.68
CA GLN A 184 -2.76 13.32 -4.44
C GLN A 184 -2.23 11.88 -4.61
N VAL A 185 -3.09 10.86 -4.46
CA VAL A 185 -2.77 9.46 -4.76
C VAL A 185 -2.27 9.26 -6.20
N LEU A 186 -2.67 10.14 -7.12
CA LEU A 186 -2.21 10.10 -8.50
C LEU A 186 -0.71 10.36 -8.63
N GLY A 187 -0.07 11.12 -7.72
CA GLY A 187 1.37 11.35 -7.78
C GLY A 187 2.19 10.06 -7.60
N LEU A 188 1.78 9.21 -6.65
CA LEU A 188 2.36 7.88 -6.48
C LEU A 188 2.02 6.99 -7.68
N SER A 189 0.77 7.05 -8.14
CA SER A 189 0.30 6.29 -9.30
C SER A 189 1.08 6.65 -10.56
N GLU A 190 1.44 7.90 -10.80
CA GLU A 190 2.22 8.31 -11.98
C GLU A 190 3.65 7.74 -11.92
N ALA A 191 4.26 7.69 -10.73
CA ALA A 191 5.67 7.33 -10.54
C ALA A 191 5.96 5.81 -10.51
N LEU A 192 5.04 4.99 -10.00
CA LEU A 192 5.30 3.56 -9.76
C LEU A 192 5.54 2.76 -11.05
N PHE A 193 6.65 2.01 -11.08
CA PHE A 193 7.12 1.07 -12.12
C PHE A 193 7.46 1.69 -13.48
N PHE A 194 6.54 2.46 -14.05
CA PHE A 194 6.67 3.20 -15.29
C PHE A 194 5.82 4.47 -15.21
N ASN A 195 6.21 5.48 -15.97
CA ASN A 195 5.52 6.77 -15.97
C ASN A 195 4.16 6.67 -16.66
N SER A 196 3.08 6.96 -15.93
CA SER A 196 1.72 7.03 -16.47
C SER A 196 1.31 8.49 -16.67
N ASP A 197 0.61 8.78 -17.78
CA ASP A 197 -0.01 10.09 -17.97
C ASP A 197 -1.46 10.06 -17.45
N LEU A 198 -1.66 10.60 -16.24
CA LEU A 198 -2.96 10.64 -15.57
C LEU A 198 -3.58 12.06 -15.60
N SER A 199 -3.10 12.92 -16.50
CA SER A 199 -3.55 14.31 -16.62
C SER A 199 -5.05 14.42 -16.90
N ASP A 200 -5.59 13.55 -17.77
CA ASP A 200 -7.01 13.54 -18.11
C ASP A 200 -7.90 13.20 -16.91
N ILE A 201 -7.50 12.23 -16.10
CA ILE A 201 -8.21 11.84 -14.87
C ILE A 201 -8.20 13.02 -13.89
N ARG A 202 -7.02 13.63 -13.67
CA ARG A 202 -6.84 14.80 -12.81
C ARG A 202 -7.72 15.97 -13.25
N ASN A 203 -7.75 16.26 -14.55
CA ASN A 203 -8.55 17.34 -15.13
C ASN A 203 -10.06 17.09 -14.96
N LYS A 204 -10.54 15.87 -15.25
CA LYS A 204 -11.96 15.50 -15.09
C LYS A 204 -12.44 15.71 -13.66
N ILE A 205 -11.65 15.31 -12.66
CA ILE A 205 -12.04 15.43 -11.24
C ILE A 205 -12.01 16.88 -10.78
N THR A 206 -10.96 17.62 -11.13
CA THR A 206 -10.81 19.03 -10.72
C THR A 206 -11.91 19.91 -11.32
N ASN A 207 -12.29 19.66 -12.57
CA ASN A 207 -13.39 20.36 -13.24
C ASN A 207 -14.76 20.02 -12.64
N ASN A 208 -14.97 18.79 -12.18
CA ASN A 208 -16.23 18.41 -11.54
C ASN A 208 -16.38 19.04 -10.14
N LEU A 209 -15.27 19.21 -9.41
CA LEU A 209 -15.27 19.87 -8.10
C LEU A 209 -15.57 21.37 -8.20
N SER A 210 -15.01 22.08 -9.18
CA SER A 210 -15.24 23.52 -9.37
C SER A 210 -16.69 23.86 -9.80
N ILE A 211 -17.36 22.95 -10.52
CA ILE A 211 -18.77 23.09 -10.88
C ILE A 211 -19.68 22.89 -9.65
N SER A 212 -19.27 22.09 -8.67
CA SER A 212 -20.06 21.81 -7.46
C SER A 212 -20.03 22.93 -6.41
N GLU A 213 -18.97 23.77 -6.39
CA GLU A 213 -18.85 24.93 -5.50
C GLU A 213 -19.55 26.20 -6.04
N SER A 214 -20.06 26.14 -7.28
CA SER A 214 -20.68 27.27 -7.98
C SER A 214 -22.21 27.24 -7.96
N ASN A 215 -22.83 26.29 -7.24
CA ASN A 215 -24.28 26.13 -7.05
C ASN A 215 -24.64 26.14 -5.57
#